data_AF-A0A2M8NGB4-F1
#
_entry.id   AF-A0A2M8NGB4-F1
#
_cell.length_a   1.000
_cell.length_b   1.000
_cell.length_c   1.000
_cell.angle_alpha   90.00
_cell.angle_beta   90.00
_cell.angle_gamma   90.00
#
_symmetry.space_group_name_H-M   'P 1'
#
loop_
_entity.id
_entity.type
_entity.pdbx_description
1 polymer ?
#
loop_
_entity_poly.entity_id
_entity_poly.type
_entity_poly.pdbx_seq_one_letter_code
_entity_poly.pdbx_strand_id
1 'polypeptide(L)'
;AQVSVPLMKEGGHMMFIGAYIDHLILPKFAAYAAAKAGLEPLIGILAKEHRRHKFTVVHPGAVATPFWNNAPFSLPKNAKQPIAVAEAILARWESGETGKLDL
;
A
#
# COMPACT_ATOMS: atom_id res chain seq x y z
N ALA A 1 0.79 8.08 -10.32
CA ALA A 1 2.26 8.18 -10.44
C ALA A 1 2.67 9.08 -11.60
N GLN A 2 2.37 8.71 -12.85
CA GLN A 2 2.79 9.44 -14.06
C GLN A 2 2.57 10.96 -14.02
N VAL A 3 1.40 11.41 -13.54
CA VAL A 3 1.07 12.84 -13.43
C VAL A 3 1.64 13.52 -12.16
N SER A 4 1.99 12.74 -11.14
CA SER A 4 2.40 13.26 -9.84
C SER A 4 3.92 13.42 -9.74
N VAL A 5 4.68 12.46 -10.28
CA VAL A 5 6.15 12.44 -10.17
C VAL A 5 6.80 13.73 -10.72
N PRO A 6 6.38 14.31 -11.86
CA PRO A 6 6.96 15.57 -12.34
C PRO A 6 6.74 16.78 -11.42
N LEU A 7 5.76 16.70 -10.51
CA LEU A 7 5.43 17.77 -9.56
C LEU A 7 6.15 17.60 -8.22
N MET A 8 6.82 16.48 -8.01
CA MET A 8 7.50 16.19 -6.76
C MET A 8 8.88 16.85 -6.71
N LYS A 9 9.27 17.31 -5.52
CA LYS A 9 10.65 17.69 -5.25
C LYS A 9 11.55 16.45 -5.30
N GLU A 10 12.81 16.66 -5.66
CA GLU A 10 13.83 15.63 -5.52
C GLU A 10 13.86 15.07 -4.09
N GLY A 11 14.00 13.75 -3.97
CA GLY A 11 13.88 13.02 -2.70
C GLY A 11 12.44 12.79 -2.22
N GLY A 12 11.42 13.33 -2.90
CA GLY A 12 10.02 13.14 -2.54
C GLY A 12 9.63 11.66 -2.52
N HIS A 13 8.73 11.29 -1.61
CA HIS A 13 8.40 9.90 -1.31
C HIS A 13 6.92 9.59 -1.50
N MET A 14 6.61 8.66 -2.39
CA MET A 14 5.25 8.17 -2.62
C MET A 14 4.99 6.86 -1.89
N MET A 15 3.86 6.80 -1.17
CA MET A 15 3.37 5.62 -0.48
C MET A 15 2.17 5.04 -1.24
N PHE A 16 2.24 3.77 -1.62
CA PHE A 16 1.17 3.05 -2.32
C PHE A 16 0.56 2.00 -1.40
N ILE A 17 -0.76 2.01 -1.23
CA ILE A 17 -1.45 1.03 -0.40
C ILE A 17 -1.66 -0.26 -1.20
N GLY A 18 -0.81 -1.25 -0.97
CA GLY A 18 -0.91 -2.63 -1.44
C GLY A 18 -1.80 -3.50 -0.54
N ALA A 19 -1.60 -4.81 -0.61
CA ALA A 19 -2.21 -5.82 0.25
C ALA A 19 -1.44 -7.15 0.14
N TYR A 20 -1.59 -8.03 1.13
CA TYR A 20 -1.07 -9.40 1.06
C TYR A 20 -1.90 -10.24 0.09
N ILE A 21 -1.34 -10.56 -1.09
CA ILE A 21 -2.07 -11.23 -2.19
C ILE A 21 -2.61 -12.59 -1.77
N ASP A 22 -1.87 -13.34 -0.96
CA ASP A 22 -2.28 -14.65 -0.45
C ASP A 22 -3.58 -14.58 0.37
N HIS A 23 -3.89 -13.43 0.98
CA HIS A 23 -5.13 -13.21 1.73
C HIS A 23 -6.31 -12.80 0.83
N LEU A 24 -6.08 -12.54 -0.46
CA LEU A 24 -7.09 -12.01 -1.39
C LEU A 24 -7.62 -13.04 -2.38
N ILE A 25 -7.11 -14.27 -2.34
CA ILE A 25 -7.56 -15.37 -3.21
C ILE A 25 -8.88 -15.94 -2.66
N LEU A 26 -9.94 -15.17 -2.85
CA LEU A 26 -11.29 -15.44 -2.35
C LEU A 26 -12.33 -15.26 -3.47
N PRO A 27 -13.48 -15.95 -3.40
CA PRO A 27 -14.58 -15.68 -4.31
C PRO A 27 -14.99 -14.20 -4.29
N LYS A 28 -15.33 -13.65 -5.47
CA LYS A 28 -15.74 -12.24 -5.69
C LYS A 28 -14.62 -11.19 -5.54
N PHE A 29 -13.37 -11.58 -5.31
CA PHE A 29 -12.24 -10.67 -5.14
C PHE A 29 -11.38 -10.50 -6.40
N ALA A 30 -11.70 -11.14 -7.52
CA ALA A 30 -10.82 -11.22 -8.70
C ALA A 30 -10.25 -9.85 -9.15
N ALA A 31 -11.12 -8.84 -9.31
CA ALA A 31 -10.68 -7.50 -9.72
C ALA A 31 -9.78 -6.84 -8.66
N TYR A 32 -10.13 -6.99 -7.38
CA TYR A 32 -9.33 -6.44 -6.27
C TYR A 32 -7.97 -7.14 -6.16
N ALA A 33 -7.93 -8.47 -6.20
CA ALA A 33 -6.71 -9.26 -6.15
C ALA A 33 -5.78 -8.94 -7.34
N ALA A 34 -6.32 -8.87 -8.56
CA ALA A 34 -5.55 -8.49 -9.75
C ALA A 34 -4.97 -7.08 -9.63
N ALA A 35 -5.78 -6.09 -9.20
CA ALA A 35 -5.33 -4.72 -9.03
C ALA A 35 -4.22 -4.60 -7.97
N LYS A 36 -4.34 -5.31 -6.85
CA LYS A 36 -3.32 -5.31 -5.79
C LYS A 36 -2.05 -6.06 -6.20
N ALA A 37 -2.17 -7.19 -6.89
CA ALA A 37 -1.01 -7.95 -7.36
C ALA A 37 -0.18 -7.16 -8.39
N GLY A 38 -0.84 -6.36 -9.23
CA GLY A 38 -0.16 -5.51 -10.21
C GLY A 38 0.64 -4.35 -9.62
N LEU A 39 0.40 -3.96 -8.35
CA LEU A 39 1.08 -2.80 -7.75
C LEU A 39 2.57 -3.02 -7.55
N GLU A 40 2.99 -4.17 -7.01
CA GLU A 40 4.40 -4.41 -6.73
C GLU A 40 5.31 -4.29 -7.97
N PRO A 41 5.05 -5.00 -9.09
CA PRO A 41 5.87 -4.85 -10.29
C PRO A 41 5.79 -3.44 -10.87
N LEU A 42 4.60 -2.82 -10.86
CA LEU A 42 4.41 -1.45 -11.36
C LEU A 42 5.27 -0.45 -10.60
N ILE A 43 5.23 -0.47 -9.26
CA ILE A 43 5.99 0.47 -8.42
C ILE A 43 7.47 0.13 -8.44
N GLY A 44 7.84 -1.15 -8.55
CA GLY A 44 9.22 -1.58 -8.78
C GLY A 44 9.81 -0.97 -10.06
N ILE A 45 9.06 -1.00 -11.17
CA ILE A 45 9.45 -0.37 -12.44
C ILE A 45 9.44 1.15 -12.34
N LEU A 46 8.51 1.75 -11.59
CA LEU A 46 8.50 3.20 -11.39
C LEU A 46 9.73 3.68 -10.59
N ALA A 47 10.13 2.94 -9.56
CA ALA A 47 11.35 3.21 -8.79
C ALA A 47 12.61 3.02 -9.66
N LYS A 48 12.62 1.97 -10.50
CA LYS A 48 13.28 1.88 -11.83
C LYS A 48 13.68 3.19 -12.50
N GLU A 49 12.64 3.85 -12.98
CA GLU A 49 12.67 4.96 -13.92
C GLU A 49 12.93 6.30 -13.23
N HIS A 50 12.59 6.41 -11.94
CA HIS A 50 12.65 7.67 -11.19
C HIS A 50 13.59 7.60 -9.98
N ARG A 51 14.89 7.38 -10.21
CA ARG A 51 15.93 7.22 -9.18
C ARG A 51 16.08 8.36 -8.17
N ARG A 52 15.61 9.56 -8.52
CA ARG A 52 15.63 10.74 -7.65
C ARG A 52 14.46 10.81 -6.67
N HIS A 53 13.51 9.89 -6.77
CA HIS A 53 12.32 9.83 -5.93
C HIS A 53 12.27 8.50 -5.17
N LYS A 54 11.53 8.51 -4.07
CA LYS A 54 11.35 7.37 -3.19
C LYS A 54 9.96 6.78 -3.40
N PHE A 55 9.88 5.46 -3.35
CA PHE A 55 8.63 4.73 -3.55
C PHE A 55 8.55 3.61 -2.52
N THR A 56 7.41 3.49 -1.86
CA THR A 56 7.11 2.38 -0.96
C THR A 56 5.75 1.79 -1.26
N VAL A 57 5.66 0.47 -1.28
CA VAL A 57 4.40 -0.27 -1.28
C VAL A 57 4.14 -0.74 0.15
N VAL A 58 3.01 -0.33 0.71
CA VAL A 58 2.57 -0.66 2.06
C VAL A 58 1.62 -1.84 1.96
N HIS A 59 1.91 -2.95 2.63
CA HIS A 59 1.03 -4.11 2.73
C HIS A 59 0.40 -4.12 4.12
N PRO A 60 -0.72 -3.41 4.32
CA PRO A 60 -1.46 -3.55 5.56
C PRO A 60 -2.17 -4.90 5.57
N GLY A 61 -2.16 -5.56 6.73
CA GLY A 61 -3.19 -6.52 7.09
C GLY A 61 -4.58 -5.87 7.13
N ALA A 62 -5.59 -6.61 7.61
CA ALA A 62 -6.92 -6.03 7.80
C ALA A 62 -6.85 -4.79 8.72
N VAL A 63 -7.51 -3.70 8.33
CA VAL A 63 -7.54 -2.44 9.09
C VAL A 63 -8.97 -2.15 9.51
N ALA A 64 -9.19 -1.89 10.80
CA ALA A 64 -10.51 -1.67 11.41
C ALA A 64 -11.10 -0.30 11.04
N THR A 65 -11.53 -0.14 9.79
CA THR A 65 -12.17 1.07 9.27
C THR A 65 -13.68 0.88 9.10
N PRO A 66 -14.48 1.96 8.93
CA PRO A 66 -15.91 1.83 8.62
C PRO A 66 -16.23 1.10 7.30
N PHE A 67 -15.22 0.84 6.45
CA PHE A 67 -15.37 0.05 5.22
C PHE A 67 -16.03 -1.31 5.46
N TRP A 68 -15.72 -1.94 6.59
CA TRP A 68 -16.21 -3.28 6.94
C TRP A 68 -17.71 -3.34 7.21
N ASN A 69 -18.37 -2.20 7.45
CA ASN A 69 -19.83 -2.14 7.63
C ASN A 69 -20.59 -2.54 6.35
N ASN A 70 -19.95 -2.42 5.19
CA ASN A 70 -20.52 -2.75 3.88
C ASN A 70 -19.79 -3.93 3.20
N ALA A 71 -18.84 -4.56 3.89
CA ALA A 71 -18.10 -5.70 3.36
C ALA A 71 -18.95 -6.99 3.49
N PRO A 72 -18.91 -7.91 2.52
CA PRO A 72 -19.66 -9.16 2.57
C PRO A 72 -19.09 -10.19 3.58
N PHE A 73 -18.16 -9.81 4.43
CA PHE A 73 -17.45 -10.65 5.40
C PHE A 73 -17.04 -9.83 6.62
N SER A 74 -16.88 -10.51 7.76
CA SER A 74 -16.59 -9.87 9.04
C SER A 74 -15.14 -9.41 9.15
N LEU A 75 -14.93 -8.35 9.94
CA LEU A 75 -13.60 -7.86 10.32
C LEU A 75 -12.79 -8.98 11.00
N PRO A 76 -11.57 -9.30 10.52
CA PRO A 76 -10.68 -10.25 11.18
C PRO A 76 -10.32 -9.81 12.60
N LYS A 77 -10.19 -10.78 13.51
CA LYS A 77 -9.86 -10.52 14.93
C LYS A 77 -8.52 -9.82 15.14
N ASN A 78 -7.58 -10.04 14.23
CA ASN A 78 -6.24 -9.44 14.25
C ASN A 78 -6.17 -8.14 13.44
N ALA A 79 -7.31 -7.52 13.11
CA ALA A 79 -7.31 -6.26 12.39
C ALA A 79 -6.61 -5.16 13.18
N LYS A 80 -5.77 -4.39 12.49
CA LYS A 80 -5.04 -3.26 13.06
C LYS A 80 -5.95 -2.05 13.21
N GLN A 81 -5.65 -1.21 14.20
CA GLN A 81 -6.26 0.10 14.30
C GLN A 81 -5.77 1.01 13.17
N PRO A 82 -6.66 1.83 12.56
CA PRO A 82 -6.27 2.74 11.49
C PRO A 82 -5.11 3.66 11.86
N ILE A 83 -5.09 4.15 13.11
CA ILE A 83 -4.04 5.05 13.59
C ILE A 83 -2.67 4.38 13.59
N ALA A 84 -2.58 3.12 14.02
CA ALA A 84 -1.32 2.38 14.05
C ALA A 84 -0.74 2.16 12.64
N VAL A 85 -1.60 1.93 11.64
CA VAL A 85 -1.17 1.83 10.24
C VAL A 85 -0.71 3.19 9.71
N ALA A 86 -1.45 4.26 10.01
CA ALA A 86 -1.08 5.61 9.60
C ALA A 86 0.26 6.06 10.20
N GLU A 87 0.49 5.80 11.48
CA GLU A 87 1.75 6.07 12.17
C GLU A 87 2.92 5.30 11.55
N ALA A 88 2.72 4.02 11.22
CA ALA A 88 3.77 3.23 10.55
C ALA A 88 4.12 3.76 9.15
N ILE A 89 3.12 4.23 8.39
CA ILE A 89 3.34 4.87 7.09
C ILE A 89 4.12 6.18 7.26
N LEU A 90 3.77 6.98 8.26
CA LEU A 90 4.46 8.24 8.56
C LEU A 90 5.90 7.99 9.00
N ALA A 91 6.13 7.04 9.91
CA ALA A 91 7.47 6.67 10.36
C ALA A 91 8.36 6.19 9.19
N ARG A 92 7.80 5.43 8.24
CA ARG A 92 8.51 5.03 7.02
C ARG A 92 8.84 6.21 6.12
N TRP A 93 7.96 7.21 6.05
CA TRP A 93 8.22 8.44 5.31
C TRP A 93 9.36 9.25 5.94
N GLU A 94 9.33 9.38 7.27
CA GLU A 94 10.33 10.11 8.06
C GLU A 94 11.71 9.44 8.01
N SER A 95 11.79 8.11 8.11
CA SER A 95 13.06 7.38 8.00
C SER A 95 13.64 7.44 6.59
N GLY A 96 12.79 7.65 5.59
CA GLY A 96 13.18 7.74 4.19
C GLY A 96 13.59 6.40 3.56
N GLU A 97 13.33 5.27 4.24
CA GLU A 97 13.49 3.92 3.70
C GLU A 97 12.48 3.67 2.57
N THR A 98 12.85 2.82 1.60
CA THR A 98 12.02 2.56 0.40
C THR A 98 11.71 1.08 0.22
N GLY A 99 10.85 0.74 -0.74
CA GLY A 99 10.55 -0.66 -1.08
C GLY A 99 9.27 -1.15 -0.42
N LYS A 100 9.31 -2.31 0.25
CA LYS A 100 8.12 -2.87 0.90
C LYS A 100 8.01 -2.43 2.36
N LEU A 101 6.80 -2.12 2.80
CA LEU A 101 6.44 -1.91 4.20
C LEU A 101 5.35 -2.91 4.56
N ASP A 102 5.73 -4.02 5.17
CA ASP A 102 4.82 -5.09 5.55
C ASP A 102 4.32 -4.85 6.98
N LEU A 103 3.00 -4.73 7.13
CA LEU A 103 2.33 -4.38 8.39
C LEU A 103 1.35 -5.46 8.81
#